data_AF-A0A1H0C2F1-F1
#
_entry.id   AF-A0A1H0C2F1-F1
#
_cell.length_a   1.000
_cell.length_b   1.000
_cell.length_c   1.000
_cell.angle_alpha   90.00
_cell.angle_beta   90.00
_cell.angle_gamma   90.00
#
_symmetry.space_group_name_H-M   'P 1'
#
loop_
_entity.id
_entity.type
_entity.pdbx_description
1 polymer ?
#
loop_
_entity_poly.entity_id
_entity_poly.type
_entity_poly.pdbx_seq_one_letter_code
_entity_poly.pdbx_strand_id
1 'polypeptide(L)'
;MRAAAHGDALIEPSITRRLVEQFAAAEAPPGVPGAMAGLTDREREVLRLVARGLSNAEIAAEMTVAATTVKTHVARILAKLGVRDRVQAVVLAYETGFVTRSR
;
A
#
# COMPACT_ATOMS: atom_id res chain seq x y z
N MET A 1 -23.86 -8.48 27.38
CA MET A 1 -23.67 -9.88 26.91
C MET A 1 -24.48 -10.02 25.63
N ARG A 2 -23.96 -10.36 24.44
CA ARG A 2 -22.60 -10.62 23.89
C ARG A 2 -22.51 -9.81 22.57
N ALA A 3 -21.36 -9.47 21.97
CA ALA A 3 -19.95 -9.76 22.23
C ALA A 3 -19.08 -8.56 21.77
N ALA A 4 -17.81 -8.53 22.18
CA ALA A 4 -16.80 -7.60 21.65
C ALA A 4 -15.95 -8.28 20.54
N ALA A 5 -15.05 -7.49 19.96
CA ALA A 5 -13.92 -7.83 19.06
C ALA A 5 -14.20 -7.89 17.54
N HIS A 6 -13.76 -6.85 16.82
CA HIS A 6 -12.43 -6.89 16.16
C HIS A 6 -11.99 -5.54 15.59
N GLY A 7 -10.80 -5.07 15.98
CA GLY A 7 -9.97 -4.18 15.16
C GLY A 7 -10.26 -2.67 15.21
N ASP A 8 -10.09 -2.05 16.38
CA ASP A 8 -9.97 -0.58 16.45
C ASP A 8 -8.79 -0.08 15.61
N ALA A 9 -9.10 0.72 14.59
CA ALA A 9 -8.15 1.60 13.92
C ALA A 9 -8.76 2.99 13.70
N LEU A 10 -9.51 3.48 14.71
CA LEU A 10 -9.86 4.89 14.86
C LEU A 10 -8.61 5.68 15.28
N ILE A 11 -7.64 5.80 14.38
CA ILE A 11 -6.49 6.70 14.58
C ILE A 11 -6.95 8.13 14.33
N GLU A 12 -6.96 8.92 15.40
CA GLU A 12 -7.33 10.33 15.38
C GLU A 12 -6.40 11.13 14.44
N PRO A 13 -6.94 12.08 13.62
CA PRO A 13 -6.14 12.82 12.63
C PRO A 13 -4.95 13.65 13.15
N SER A 14 -4.77 13.81 14.47
CA SER A 14 -3.68 14.60 15.04
C SER A 14 -2.31 13.91 14.98
N ILE A 15 -2.28 12.57 15.12
CA ILE A 15 -1.04 11.79 15.24
C ILE A 15 -0.36 11.61 13.87
N THR A 16 -1.14 11.53 12.80
CA THR A 16 -0.66 11.33 11.42
C THR A 16 0.40 12.36 11.01
N ARG A 17 0.26 13.62 11.45
CA ARG A 17 1.19 14.71 11.07
C ARG A 17 2.58 14.55 11.67
N ARG A 18 2.69 14.21 12.96
CA ARG A 18 3.99 14.06 13.65
C ARG A 18 4.74 12.79 13.20
N LEU A 19 4.01 11.75 12.80
CA LEU A 19 4.62 10.55 12.21
C LEU A 19 5.23 10.83 10.84
N VAL A 20 4.55 11.58 9.96
CA VAL A 20 5.11 11.98 8.64
C VAL A 20 6.42 12.75 8.80
N GLU A 21 6.51 13.65 9.78
CA GLU A 21 7.72 14.44 10.05
C GLU A 21 8.90 13.59 10.60
N GLN A 22 8.64 12.53 11.39
CA GLN A 22 9.71 11.64 11.87
C GLN A 22 10.21 10.63 10.82
N PHE A 23 9.36 10.19 9.90
CA PHE A 23 9.77 9.22 8.86
C PHE A 23 10.53 9.85 7.69
N ALA A 24 10.43 11.16 7.49
CA ALA A 24 11.21 11.90 6.47
C ALA A 24 12.73 11.97 6.75
N ALA A 25 13.18 11.56 7.95
CA ALA A 25 14.59 11.58 8.36
C ALA A 25 15.35 10.26 8.12
N ALA A 26 14.68 9.21 7.65
CA ALA A 26 15.34 7.96 7.26
C ALA A 26 15.71 8.03 5.77
N GLU A 27 17.02 7.96 5.46
CA GLU A 27 17.53 8.04 4.08
C GLU A 27 16.83 7.04 3.16
N ALA A 28 16.25 7.53 2.07
CA ALA A 28 15.64 6.68 1.05
C ALA A 28 16.72 5.83 0.37
N PRO A 29 16.53 4.50 0.23
CA PRO A 29 17.51 3.65 -0.44
C PRO A 29 17.75 4.09 -1.90
N PRO A 30 19.00 4.15 -2.38
CA PRO A 30 19.29 4.55 -3.75
C PRO A 30 18.87 3.43 -4.73
N GLY A 31 17.64 3.50 -5.26
CA GLY A 31 17.10 2.48 -6.16
C GLY A 31 15.73 2.78 -6.80
N VAL A 32 15.30 4.04 -6.82
CA VAL A 32 13.92 4.46 -7.12
C VAL A 32 13.37 3.96 -8.47
N PRO A 33 14.10 3.95 -9.61
CA PRO A 33 13.55 3.46 -10.88
C PRO A 33 13.44 1.92 -11.00
N GLY A 34 14.22 1.16 -10.23
CA GLY A 34 14.35 -0.29 -10.40
C GLY A 34 13.26 -1.12 -9.70
N ALA A 35 12.77 -0.65 -8.54
CA ALA A 35 11.84 -1.42 -7.70
C ALA A 35 10.53 -1.79 -8.43
N MET A 36 10.01 -0.90 -9.29
CA MET A 36 8.77 -1.15 -10.05
C MET A 36 8.95 -2.12 -11.23
N ALA A 37 10.18 -2.33 -11.71
CA ALA A 37 10.46 -3.22 -12.84
C ALA A 37 10.18 -4.70 -12.50
N GLY A 38 10.47 -5.12 -11.26
CA GLY A 38 10.28 -6.50 -10.77
C GLY A 38 8.83 -6.92 -10.50
N LEU A 39 7.87 -5.99 -10.57
CA LEU A 39 6.44 -6.30 -10.46
C LEU A 39 5.90 -6.87 -11.78
N THR A 40 5.09 -7.91 -11.71
CA THR A 40 4.28 -8.40 -12.83
C THR A 40 3.14 -7.44 -13.14
N ASP A 41 2.53 -7.52 -14.32
CA ASP A 41 1.41 -6.64 -14.69
C ASP A 41 0.23 -6.72 -13.72
N ARG A 42 -0.07 -7.91 -13.19
CA ARG A 42 -1.12 -8.09 -12.18
C ARG A 42 -0.74 -7.46 -10.84
N GLU A 43 0.53 -7.51 -10.45
CA GLU A 43 1.02 -6.84 -9.24
C GLU A 43 1.03 -5.32 -9.39
N ARG A 44 1.37 -4.79 -10.58
CA ARG A 44 1.25 -3.36 -10.92
C ARG A 44 -0.21 -2.90 -10.84
N GLU A 45 -1.13 -3.69 -11.36
CA GLU A 45 -2.57 -3.42 -11.29
C GLU A 45 -3.09 -3.36 -9.84
N VAL A 46 -2.75 -4.36 -9.01
CA VAL A 46 -3.05 -4.33 -7.56
C VAL A 46 -2.43 -3.10 -6.91
N LEU A 47 -1.17 -2.75 -7.20
CA LEU A 47 -0.51 -1.59 -6.61
C LEU A 47 -1.22 -0.26 -6.96
N ARG A 48 -1.73 -0.10 -8.19
CA ARG A 48 -2.54 1.08 -8.55
C ARG A 48 -3.82 1.18 -7.73
N LEU A 49 -4.53 0.07 -7.52
CA LEU A 49 -5.75 0.06 -6.71
C LEU A 49 -5.45 0.27 -5.21
N VAL A 50 -4.31 -0.24 -4.71
CA VAL A 50 -3.78 0.06 -3.37
C VAL A 50 -3.48 1.56 -3.21
N ALA A 51 -2.83 2.19 -4.20
CA ALA A 51 -2.53 3.62 -4.21
C ALA A 51 -3.78 4.51 -4.32
N ARG A 52 -4.87 4.01 -4.91
CA ARG A 52 -6.20 4.63 -4.88
C ARG A 52 -6.92 4.46 -3.52
N GLY A 53 -6.34 3.75 -2.56
CA GLY A 53 -6.86 3.59 -1.19
C GLY A 53 -7.79 2.39 -0.96
N LEU A 54 -8.10 1.59 -1.99
CA LEU A 54 -9.09 0.50 -1.88
C LEU A 54 -8.64 -0.58 -0.90
N SER A 55 -9.56 -1.15 -0.13
CA SER A 55 -9.33 -2.35 0.70
C SER A 55 -9.12 -3.61 -0.15
N ASN A 56 -8.63 -4.69 0.45
CA ASN A 56 -8.45 -5.96 -0.25
C ASN A 56 -9.78 -6.60 -0.72
N ALA A 57 -10.92 -6.21 -0.14
CA ALA A 57 -12.25 -6.67 -0.57
C ALA A 57 -12.75 -5.88 -1.79
N GLU A 58 -12.57 -4.57 -1.81
CA GLU A 58 -12.90 -3.72 -2.97
C GLU A 58 -12.01 -4.05 -4.17
N ILE A 59 -10.70 -4.22 -3.97
CA ILE A 59 -9.79 -4.70 -5.01
C ILE A 59 -10.25 -6.07 -5.54
N ALA A 60 -10.69 -6.97 -4.67
CA ALA A 60 -11.15 -8.30 -5.08
C ALA A 60 -12.43 -8.24 -5.93
N ALA A 61 -13.36 -7.31 -5.62
CA ALA A 61 -14.55 -7.06 -6.42
C ALA A 61 -14.22 -6.46 -7.80
N GLU A 62 -13.44 -5.37 -7.84
CA GLU A 62 -12.94 -4.74 -9.08
C GLU A 62 -12.22 -5.75 -9.99
N MET A 63 -11.42 -6.64 -9.38
CA MET A 63 -10.65 -7.66 -10.08
C MET A 63 -11.41 -8.96 -10.39
N THR A 64 -12.63 -9.13 -9.87
CA THR A 64 -13.41 -10.39 -9.91
C THR A 64 -12.59 -11.62 -9.43
N VAL A 65 -11.95 -11.51 -8.26
CA VAL A 65 -11.16 -12.58 -7.60
C VAL A 65 -11.52 -12.74 -6.12
N ALA A 66 -10.97 -13.75 -5.45
CA ALA A 66 -11.08 -13.87 -4.00
C ALA A 66 -10.18 -12.86 -3.24
N ALA A 67 -10.65 -12.35 -2.10
CA ALA A 67 -9.87 -11.43 -1.25
C ALA A 67 -8.57 -12.06 -0.69
N THR A 68 -8.49 -13.40 -0.61
CA THR A 68 -7.26 -14.14 -0.28
C THR A 68 -6.20 -14.03 -1.38
N THR A 69 -6.60 -14.04 -2.65
CA THR A 69 -5.72 -13.80 -3.80
C THR A 69 -5.12 -12.40 -3.74
N VAL A 70 -5.94 -11.39 -3.43
CA VAL A 70 -5.46 -10.00 -3.25
C VAL A 70 -4.46 -9.89 -2.08
N LYS A 71 -4.74 -10.50 -0.92
CA LYS A 71 -3.79 -10.56 0.21
C LYS A 71 -2.44 -11.14 -0.22
N THR A 72 -2.45 -12.20 -1.02
CA THR A 72 -1.22 -12.82 -1.57
C THR A 72 -0.47 -11.89 -2.51
N HIS A 73 -1.16 -11.18 -3.41
CA HIS A 73 -0.53 -10.19 -4.28
C HIS A 73 0.07 -9.03 -3.48
N VAL A 74 -0.66 -8.47 -2.52
CA VAL A 74 -0.14 -7.40 -1.65
C VAL A 74 1.13 -7.86 -0.93
N ALA A 75 1.13 -9.02 -0.28
CA ALA A 75 2.32 -9.55 0.40
C ALA A 75 3.54 -9.69 -0.54
N ARG A 76 3.33 -10.18 -1.77
CA ARG A 76 4.39 -10.26 -2.80
C ARG A 76 4.88 -8.89 -3.24
N ILE A 77 3.99 -7.92 -3.41
CA ILE A 77 4.34 -6.53 -3.75
C ILE A 77 5.21 -5.92 -2.65
N LEU A 78 4.82 -6.03 -1.37
CA LEU A 78 5.61 -5.50 -0.26
C LEU A 78 7.03 -6.10 -0.25
N ALA A 79 7.13 -7.42 -0.38
CA ALA A 79 8.41 -8.13 -0.44
C ALA A 79 9.28 -7.73 -1.64
N LYS A 80 8.69 -7.59 -2.83
CA LYS A 80 9.41 -7.18 -4.06
C LYS A 80 9.88 -5.72 -4.02
N LEU A 81 9.10 -4.84 -3.40
CA LEU A 81 9.43 -3.43 -3.23
C LEU A 81 10.36 -3.16 -2.03
N GLY A 82 10.63 -4.17 -1.18
CA GLY A 82 11.45 -4.02 0.02
C GLY A 82 10.79 -3.19 1.13
N VAL A 83 9.46 -2.98 1.06
CA VAL A 83 8.70 -2.13 2.00
C VAL A 83 7.99 -2.98 3.05
N ARG A 84 7.80 -2.41 4.24
CA ARG A 84 7.36 -3.14 5.43
C ARG A 84 5.84 -3.23 5.54
N ASP A 85 5.13 -2.28 4.96
CA ASP A 85 3.68 -2.15 5.05
C ASP A 85 3.07 -1.49 3.80
N ARG A 86 1.73 -1.46 3.78
CA ARG A 86 0.93 -0.92 2.69
C ARG A 86 1.11 0.59 2.49
N VAL A 87 1.31 1.35 3.56
CA VAL A 87 1.46 2.82 3.48
C VAL A 87 2.77 3.16 2.79
N GLN A 88 3.85 2.47 3.14
CA GLN A 88 5.14 2.60 2.45
C GLN A 88 5.05 2.25 0.95
N ALA A 89 4.28 1.23 0.58
CA ALA A 89 4.03 0.90 -0.83
C ALA A 89 3.27 2.01 -1.58
N VAL A 90 2.33 2.69 -0.92
CA VAL A 90 1.60 3.84 -1.50
C VAL A 90 2.51 5.05 -1.66
N VAL A 91 3.32 5.36 -0.64
CA VAL A 91 4.31 6.46 -0.70
C VAL A 91 5.28 6.24 -1.86
N LEU A 92 5.89 5.05 -1.94
CA LEU A 92 6.82 4.70 -3.02
C LEU A 92 6.14 4.77 -4.41
N ALA A 93 4.87 4.38 -4.53
CA ALA A 93 4.13 4.50 -5.79
C ALA A 93 3.95 5.95 -6.27
N TYR A 94 3.85 6.92 -5.35
CA TYR A 94 3.82 8.35 -5.68
C TYR A 94 5.22 8.93 -5.93
N GLU A 95 6.21 8.60 -5.09
CA GLU A 95 7.59 9.08 -5.23
C GLU A 95 8.26 8.62 -6.53
N THR A 96 7.97 7.40 -6.97
CA THR A 96 8.45 6.84 -8.25
C THR A 96 7.70 7.38 -9.48
N GLY A 97 6.61 8.14 -9.28
CA GLY A 97 5.69 8.52 -10.35
C GLY A 97 4.88 7.37 -10.96
N PHE A 98 4.93 6.16 -10.37
CA PHE A 98 4.16 5.00 -10.82
C PHE A 98 2.64 5.25 -10.75
N VAL A 99 2.21 6.05 -9.77
CA VAL A 99 0.88 6.67 -9.74
C VAL A 99 1.06 8.19 -9.65
N THR A 100 0.54 8.90 -10.64
CA THR A 100 0.40 10.35 -10.56
C THR A 100 -0.89 10.71 -9.82
N ARG A 101 -0.90 11.85 -9.12
CA ARG A 101 -2.13 12.37 -8.52
C ARG A 101 -3.04 12.91 -9.62
N SER A 102 -3.92 12.05 -10.15
CA SER A 102 -5.04 12.48 -10.99
C SER A 102 -5.88 13.50 -10.22
N ARG A 103 -5.91 14.73 -10.72
CA ARG A 103 -6.89 15.74 -10.31
C ARG A 103 -8.25 15.42 -10.94
#